data_AF-A0A1H3CR84-F1
#
_entry.id   AF-A0A1H3CR84-F1
#
_cell.length_a   1.000
_cell.length_b   1.000
_cell.length_c   1.000
_cell.angle_alpha   90.00
_cell.angle_beta   90.00
_cell.angle_gamma   90.00
#
_symmetry.space_group_name_H-M   'P 1'
#
loop_
_entity.id
_entity.type
_entity.pdbx_description
1 polymer ?
#
loop_
_entity_poly.entity_id
_entity_poly.type
_entity_poly.pdbx_seq_one_letter_code
_entity_poly.pdbx_strand_id
1 'polypeptide(L)'
;MKITTLATALTLWPFFASADVTISDGWARASILASRPAAAYLTLTSNQSDQLVAITTPIAGNVTIHAVETGGDDVSRMVEVVALDLPSGEPVTLAPGSMHLMLMGLSEKLEEGTDLPLILTFASGARMEISVPVLGPGAMGPQE
;
A
#
# COMPACT_ATOMS: atom_id res chain seq x y z
N MET A 1 23.92 -47.88 -31.33
CA MET A 1 22.84 -46.88 -31.35
C MET A 1 22.16 -46.87 -29.99
N LYS A 2 22.30 -45.77 -29.23
CA LYS A 2 21.39 -45.25 -28.19
C LYS A 2 22.14 -44.18 -27.39
N ILE A 3 21.88 -42.92 -27.74
CA ILE A 3 22.38 -41.73 -27.05
C ILE A 3 21.24 -41.30 -26.12
N THR A 4 21.45 -41.39 -24.82
CA THR A 4 20.44 -41.03 -23.81
C THR A 4 20.69 -39.59 -23.41
N THR A 5 19.89 -38.66 -23.93
CA THR A 5 19.99 -37.23 -23.60
C THR A 5 19.25 -36.95 -22.30
N LEU A 6 19.96 -36.50 -21.26
CA LEU A 6 19.40 -36.06 -19.99
C LEU A 6 19.02 -34.58 -20.11
N ALA A 7 17.73 -34.26 -20.10
CA ALA A 7 17.24 -32.88 -20.14
C ALA A 7 17.26 -32.28 -18.72
N THR A 8 18.16 -31.35 -18.46
CA THR A 8 18.23 -30.60 -17.22
C THR A 8 17.17 -29.50 -17.24
N ALA A 9 16.10 -29.65 -16.45
CA ALA A 9 15.09 -28.62 -16.28
C ALA A 9 15.66 -27.50 -15.40
N LEU A 10 15.93 -26.33 -15.99
CA LEU A 10 16.36 -25.13 -15.28
C LEU A 10 15.12 -24.46 -14.67
N THR A 11 14.85 -24.72 -13.39
CA THR A 11 13.77 -24.03 -12.66
C THR A 11 14.22 -22.60 -12.36
N LEU A 12 13.70 -21.62 -13.12
CA LEU A 12 13.82 -20.21 -12.75
C LEU A 12 13.00 -19.98 -11.48
N TRP A 13 13.67 -19.88 -10.33
CA TRP A 13 13.06 -19.27 -9.16
C TRP A 13 12.93 -17.76 -9.42
N PRO A 14 11.78 -17.14 -9.14
CA PRO A 14 11.66 -15.69 -9.24
C PRO A 14 12.62 -15.04 -8.24
N PHE A 15 13.47 -14.16 -8.75
CA PHE A 15 14.29 -13.29 -7.92
C PHE A 15 13.35 -12.25 -7.28
N PHE A 16 13.08 -12.39 -5.99
CA PHE A 16 12.43 -11.32 -5.24
C PHE A 16 13.47 -10.24 -4.98
N ALA A 17 13.43 -9.15 -5.76
CA ALA A 17 14.15 -7.94 -5.40
C ALA A 17 13.54 -7.40 -4.10
N SER A 18 14.32 -7.40 -3.02
CA SER A 18 13.92 -6.72 -1.78
C SER A 18 14.00 -5.22 -2.05
N ALA A 19 12.87 -4.52 -1.92
CA ALA A 19 12.90 -3.06 -1.89
C ALA A 19 13.69 -2.65 -0.65
N ASP A 20 14.63 -1.71 -0.75
CA ASP A 20 15.27 -1.08 0.40
C ASP A 20 14.33 0.00 0.98
N VAL A 21 13.08 -0.42 1.22
CA VAL A 21 11.97 0.40 1.68
C VAL A 21 11.61 -0.08 3.08
N THR A 22 11.43 0.86 3.99
CA THR A 22 10.91 0.62 5.33
C THR A 22 9.52 1.20 5.43
N ILE A 23 8.64 0.50 6.13
CA ILE A 23 7.28 0.95 6.42
C ILE A 23 7.13 1.11 7.93
N SER A 24 6.65 2.27 8.36
CA SER A 24 6.33 2.56 9.75
C SER A 24 4.91 3.11 9.88
N ASP A 25 4.38 3.08 11.11
CA ASP A 25 3.12 3.73 11.48
C ASP A 25 1.94 3.31 10.59
N GLY A 26 1.97 2.07 10.11
CA GLY A 26 0.93 1.52 9.26
C GLY A 26 -0.32 1.20 10.06
N TRP A 27 -1.48 1.67 9.61
CA TRP A 27 -2.78 1.32 10.19
C TRP A 27 -3.92 1.59 9.21
N ALA A 28 -5.09 1.00 9.46
CA ALA A 28 -6.31 1.27 8.72
C ALA A 28 -7.44 1.71 9.66
N ARG A 29 -8.37 2.52 9.15
CA ARG A 29 -9.53 2.96 9.92
C ARG A 29 -10.69 1.98 9.73
N ALA A 30 -11.28 1.54 10.83
CA ALA A 30 -12.44 0.68 10.83
C ALA A 30 -13.57 1.28 9.98
N SER A 31 -14.20 0.43 9.16
CA SER A 31 -15.29 0.83 8.29
C SER A 31 -16.64 0.56 8.94
N ILE A 32 -17.61 1.44 8.73
CA ILE A 32 -18.96 1.26 9.29
C ILE A 32 -19.71 0.11 8.57
N LEU A 33 -19.55 0.01 7.25
CA LEU A 33 -20.16 -1.01 6.39
C LEU A 33 -19.19 -1.37 5.27
N ALA A 34 -19.23 -2.62 4.79
CA ALA A 34 -18.43 -3.07 3.63
C ALA A 34 -18.75 -2.30 2.33
N SER A 35 -19.98 -1.78 2.20
CA SER A 35 -20.39 -0.96 1.05
C SER A 35 -19.81 0.46 1.05
N ARG A 36 -19.08 0.84 2.11
CA ARG A 36 -18.45 2.16 2.23
C ARG A 36 -16.95 2.03 1.98
N PRO A 37 -16.33 3.06 1.38
CA PRO A 37 -14.87 3.10 1.28
C PRO A 37 -14.21 3.09 2.66
N ALA A 38 -13.01 2.52 2.74
CA ALA A 38 -12.13 2.63 3.89
C ALA A 38 -10.85 3.38 3.54
N ALA A 39 -10.10 3.77 4.57
CA ALA A 39 -8.82 4.44 4.42
C ALA A 39 -7.73 3.71 5.22
N ALA A 40 -6.54 3.62 4.64
CA ALA A 40 -5.33 3.18 5.31
C ALA A 40 -4.22 4.23 5.19
N TYR A 41 -3.31 4.18 6.16
CA TYR A 41 -2.30 5.19 6.45
C TYR A 41 -1.00 4.46 6.78
N LEU A 42 0.13 5.05 6.41
CA LEU A 42 1.47 4.50 6.62
C LEU A 42 2.51 5.54 6.24
N THR A 43 3.73 5.34 6.71
CA THR A 43 4.92 6.08 6.26
C THR A 43 5.85 5.13 5.51
N LEU A 44 6.32 5.58 4.34
CA LEU A 44 7.30 4.88 3.50
C LEU A 44 8.61 5.65 3.52
N THR A 45 9.72 4.97 3.77
CA THR A 45 11.07 5.53 3.61
C THR A 45 11.90 4.59 2.77
N SER A 46 12.52 5.08 1.70
CA SER A 46 13.38 4.28 0.83
C SER A 46 14.81 4.79 0.87
N ASN A 47 15.81 3.91 0.89
CA ASN A 47 17.23 4.32 0.80
C ASN A 47 17.67 4.66 -0.64
N GLN A 48 16.78 4.51 -1.62
CA GLN A 48 16.99 4.84 -3.03
C GLN A 48 15.71 5.48 -3.58
N SER A 49 15.85 6.35 -4.59
CA SER A 49 14.68 6.91 -5.26
C SER A 49 13.89 5.81 -5.98
N ASP A 50 12.61 5.69 -5.69
CA ASP A 50 11.68 4.71 -6.29
C ASP A 50 10.27 5.33 -6.37
N GLN A 51 9.30 4.57 -6.86
CA GLN A 51 7.88 4.95 -6.84
C GLN A 51 7.03 3.77 -6.38
N LEU A 52 6.06 4.03 -5.50
CA LEU A 52 4.98 3.10 -5.25
C LEU A 52 3.94 3.24 -6.36
N VAL A 53 3.82 2.21 -7.20
CA VAL A 53 3.01 2.24 -8.43
C VAL A 53 1.72 1.42 -8.33
N ALA A 54 1.63 0.50 -7.35
CA ALA A 54 0.39 -0.21 -7.09
C ALA A 54 0.31 -0.67 -5.62
N ILE A 55 -0.91 -0.66 -5.09
CA ILE A 55 -1.27 -1.29 -3.83
C ILE A 55 -2.45 -2.22 -4.10
N THR A 56 -2.44 -3.40 -3.51
CA THR A 56 -3.58 -4.33 -3.56
C THR A 56 -3.81 -4.96 -2.20
N THR A 57 -5.02 -5.49 -2.00
CA THR A 57 -5.38 -6.29 -0.82
C THR A 57 -6.41 -7.33 -1.24
N PRO A 58 -6.40 -8.54 -0.65
CA PRO A 58 -7.41 -9.55 -0.94
C PRO A 58 -8.85 -9.15 -0.58
N ILE A 59 -9.04 -8.12 0.28
CA ILE A 59 -10.36 -7.76 0.81
C ILE A 59 -10.99 -6.52 0.15
N ALA A 60 -10.37 -5.94 -0.87
CA ALA A 60 -10.88 -4.78 -1.60
C ALA A 60 -10.72 -4.96 -3.11
N GLY A 61 -11.71 -4.53 -3.89
CA GLY A 61 -11.66 -4.59 -5.35
C GLY A 61 -10.67 -3.59 -5.96
N ASN A 62 -10.40 -2.47 -5.30
CA ASN A 62 -9.43 -1.47 -5.75
C ASN A 62 -8.80 -0.72 -4.57
N VAL A 63 -7.53 -0.35 -4.69
CA VAL A 63 -6.81 0.52 -3.75
C VAL A 63 -6.13 1.63 -4.53
N THR A 64 -6.51 2.88 -4.24
CA THR A 64 -5.95 4.08 -4.88
C THR A 64 -5.26 4.97 -3.86
N ILE A 65 -4.31 5.80 -4.29
CA ILE A 65 -3.68 6.81 -3.44
C ILE A 65 -4.41 8.12 -3.68
N HIS A 66 -4.95 8.73 -2.63
CA HIS A 66 -5.62 10.03 -2.74
C HIS A 66 -4.82 11.09 -2.00
N ALA A 67 -4.54 12.21 -2.66
CA ALA A 67 -3.93 13.40 -2.09
C ALA A 67 -4.94 14.53 -1.91
N VAL A 68 -4.63 15.45 -1.01
CA VAL A 68 -5.40 16.69 -0.84
C VAL A 68 -4.66 17.80 -1.60
N GLU A 69 -5.30 18.36 -2.61
CA GLU A 69 -4.81 19.53 -3.34
C GLU A 69 -5.68 20.74 -3.00
N THR A 70 -5.07 21.84 -2.59
CA THR A 70 -5.76 23.13 -2.42
C THR A 70 -5.62 23.96 -3.69
N GLY A 71 -6.74 24.22 -4.36
CA GLY A 71 -6.77 25.09 -5.53
C GLY A 71 -6.60 26.57 -5.18
N GLY A 72 -6.45 27.42 -6.20
CA GLY A 72 -6.30 28.89 -6.03
C GLY A 72 -7.48 29.58 -5.34
N ASP A 73 -8.61 28.89 -5.18
CA ASP A 73 -9.83 29.38 -4.52
C ASP A 73 -9.89 29.01 -3.02
N ASP A 74 -8.80 28.49 -2.44
CA ASP A 74 -8.71 27.96 -1.07
C ASP A 74 -9.63 26.74 -0.81
N VAL A 75 -10.07 26.09 -1.90
CA VAL A 75 -10.88 24.86 -1.85
C VAL A 75 -9.98 23.65 -2.00
N SER A 76 -9.89 22.84 -0.94
CA SER A 76 -9.23 21.54 -0.96
C SER A 76 -10.07 20.48 -1.67
N ARG A 77 -9.44 19.69 -2.54
CA ARG A 77 -10.05 18.57 -3.26
C ARG A 77 -9.22 17.30 -3.08
N MET A 78 -9.89 16.16 -3.03
CA MET A 78 -9.23 14.85 -3.10
C MET A 78 -8.98 14.50 -4.56
N VAL A 79 -7.73 14.25 -4.89
CA VAL A 79 -7.30 13.81 -6.22
C VAL A 79 -6.63 12.45 -6.12
N GLU A 80 -6.93 11.57 -7.07
CA GLU A 80 -6.22 10.31 -7.20
C GLU A 80 -4.81 10.54 -7.76
N VAL A 81 -3.83 9.87 -7.18
CA VAL A 81 -2.43 9.91 -7.58
C VAL A 81 -2.06 8.55 -8.15
N VAL A 82 -1.56 8.56 -9.40
CA VAL A 82 -1.23 7.34 -10.15
C VAL A 82 -0.03 6.59 -9.56
N ALA A 83 0.97 7.33 -9.07
CA ALA A 83 2.16 6.79 -8.44
C ALA A 83 2.64 7.74 -7.35
N LEU A 84 3.12 7.19 -6.24
CA LEU A 84 3.69 7.96 -5.14
C LEU A 84 5.21 7.93 -5.24
N ASP A 85 5.80 9.09 -5.50
CA ASP A 85 7.25 9.26 -5.51
C ASP A 85 7.82 9.01 -4.11
N LEU A 86 8.90 8.22 -4.04
CA LEU A 86 9.67 7.96 -2.83
C LEU A 86 11.10 8.47 -3.03
N PRO A 87 11.39 9.72 -2.67
CA PRO A 87 12.75 10.25 -2.74
C PRO A 87 13.68 9.49 -1.79
N SER A 88 14.93 9.30 -2.21
CA SER A 88 15.94 8.63 -1.40
C SER A 88 16.16 9.30 -0.04
N GLY A 89 15.97 8.55 1.04
CA GLY A 89 16.17 8.96 2.42
C GLY A 89 15.06 9.83 3.00
N GLU A 90 14.03 10.18 2.22
CA GLU A 90 12.94 11.04 2.67
C GLU A 90 11.69 10.20 3.03
N PRO A 91 11.12 10.39 4.23
CA PRO A 91 9.88 9.74 4.60
C PRO A 91 8.70 10.38 3.87
N VAL A 92 7.87 9.54 3.27
CA VAL A 92 6.61 9.93 2.63
C VAL A 92 5.45 9.38 3.46
N THR A 93 4.73 10.29 4.11
CA THR A 93 3.68 9.96 5.08
C THR A 93 2.29 10.13 4.50
N LEU A 94 1.49 9.07 4.60
CA LEU A 94 0.06 9.06 4.34
C LEU A 94 -0.65 9.11 5.70
N ALA A 95 -1.26 10.25 6.03
CA ALA A 95 -1.89 10.50 7.32
C ALA A 95 -3.26 11.20 7.16
N PRO A 96 -4.14 11.13 8.18
CA PRO A 96 -5.40 11.86 8.15
C PRO A 96 -5.20 13.36 7.88
N GLY A 97 -5.92 13.89 6.89
CA GLY A 97 -5.82 15.30 6.47
C GLY A 97 -4.78 15.57 5.37
N SER A 98 -3.96 14.59 5.00
CA SER A 98 -3.05 14.66 3.85
C SER A 98 -3.37 13.54 2.84
N MET A 99 -2.39 12.73 2.47
CA MET A 99 -2.55 11.59 1.58
C MET A 99 -3.05 10.35 2.32
N HIS A 100 -3.77 9.46 1.63
CA HIS A 100 -4.21 8.18 2.19
C HIS A 100 -4.41 7.14 1.10
N LEU A 101 -4.37 5.87 1.49
CA LEU A 101 -4.83 4.77 0.65
C LEU A 101 -6.34 4.67 0.77
N MET A 102 -7.06 4.79 -0.33
CA MET A 102 -8.51 4.61 -0.39
C MET A 102 -8.83 3.20 -0.87
N LEU A 103 -9.53 2.43 -0.04
CA LEU A 103 -9.95 1.06 -0.33
C LEU A 103 -11.41 1.08 -0.78
N MET A 104 -11.65 0.59 -1.99
CA MET A 104 -12.98 0.57 -2.63
C MET A 104 -13.44 -0.85 -2.89
N GLY A 105 -14.75 -1.08 -2.73
CA GLY A 105 -15.36 -2.38 -2.98
C GLY A 105 -14.87 -3.44 -1.99
N LEU A 106 -14.99 -3.14 -0.68
CA LEU A 106 -14.61 -4.09 0.36
C LEU A 106 -15.51 -5.34 0.31
N SER A 107 -14.93 -6.52 0.42
CA SER A 107 -15.68 -7.78 0.54
C SER A 107 -16.31 -7.95 1.92
N GLU A 108 -15.73 -7.32 2.94
CA GLU A 108 -16.18 -7.32 4.32
C GLU A 108 -15.85 -5.98 5.01
N LYS A 109 -16.49 -5.68 6.13
CA LYS A 109 -16.15 -4.45 6.87
C LYS A 109 -14.78 -4.62 7.53
N LEU A 110 -13.97 -3.55 7.55
CA LEU A 110 -12.78 -3.49 8.39
C LEU A 110 -13.22 -3.36 9.86
N GLU A 111 -12.99 -4.40 10.65
CA GLU A 111 -13.33 -4.44 12.08
C GLU A 111 -12.15 -3.98 12.93
N GLU A 112 -12.41 -3.14 13.92
CA GLU A 112 -11.39 -2.73 14.89
C GLU A 112 -10.75 -3.94 15.59
N GLY A 113 -9.42 -3.91 15.74
CA GLY A 113 -8.65 -5.00 16.34
C GLY A 113 -8.31 -6.14 15.39
N THR A 114 -8.71 -6.05 14.12
CA THR A 114 -8.26 -6.97 13.06
C THR A 114 -7.05 -6.40 12.32
N ASP A 115 -6.53 -7.18 11.38
CA ASP A 115 -5.40 -6.81 10.54
C ASP A 115 -5.81 -6.71 9.07
N LEU A 116 -5.30 -5.69 8.39
CA LEU A 116 -5.46 -5.47 6.95
C LEU A 116 -4.17 -5.89 6.23
N PRO A 117 -4.18 -6.97 5.42
CA PRO A 117 -3.07 -7.31 4.56
C PRO A 117 -2.98 -6.36 3.37
N LEU A 118 -1.79 -5.85 3.06
CA LEU A 118 -1.51 -4.98 1.92
C LEU A 118 -0.31 -5.52 1.14
N ILE A 119 -0.40 -5.45 -0.19
CA ILE A 119 0.69 -5.78 -1.10
C ILE A 119 1.06 -4.52 -1.87
N LEU A 120 2.28 -4.03 -1.64
CA LEU A 120 2.85 -2.85 -2.27
C LEU A 120 3.78 -3.29 -3.40
N THR A 121 3.62 -2.69 -4.57
CA THR A 121 4.48 -2.92 -5.75
C THR A 121 5.16 -1.62 -6.15
N PHE A 122 6.48 -1.67 -6.28
CA PHE A 122 7.31 -0.52 -6.60
C PHE A 122 7.76 -0.54 -8.07
N ALA A 123 8.11 0.62 -8.62
CA ALA A 123 8.57 0.76 -10.00
C ALA A 123 9.86 -0.01 -10.28
N SER A 124 10.72 -0.19 -9.27
CA SER A 124 11.88 -1.10 -9.31
C SER A 124 11.55 -2.57 -9.58
N GLY A 125 10.27 -2.95 -9.50
CA GLY A 125 9.79 -4.34 -9.58
C GLY A 125 9.77 -5.06 -8.23
N ALA A 126 10.22 -4.38 -7.16
CA ALA A 126 10.15 -4.91 -5.82
C ALA A 126 8.70 -5.01 -5.32
N ARG A 127 8.46 -5.99 -4.45
CA ARG A 127 7.16 -6.25 -3.85
C ARG A 127 7.29 -6.46 -2.36
N MET A 128 6.35 -5.90 -1.62
CA MET A 128 6.31 -6.02 -0.16
C MET A 128 4.90 -6.36 0.30
N GLU A 129 4.81 -7.40 1.11
CA GLU A 129 3.58 -7.78 1.80
C GLU A 129 3.69 -7.31 3.24
N ILE A 130 2.72 -6.51 3.67
CA ILE A 130 2.61 -6.05 5.05
C ILE A 130 1.24 -6.36 5.61
N SER A 131 1.15 -6.35 6.93
CA SER A 131 -0.11 -6.40 7.66
C SER A 131 -0.17 -5.18 8.57
N VAL A 132 -1.25 -4.41 8.50
CA VAL A 132 -1.44 -3.21 9.32
C VAL A 132 -2.67 -3.36 10.23
N PRO A 133 -2.60 -2.94 11.49
CA PRO A 133 -3.74 -3.03 12.39
C PRO A 133 -4.89 -2.13 11.96
N VAL A 134 -6.13 -2.58 12.17
CA VAL A 134 -7.34 -1.80 12.01
C VAL A 134 -7.69 -1.14 13.34
N LEU A 135 -7.61 0.19 13.38
CA LEU A 135 -7.97 1.00 14.54
C LEU A 135 -9.42 1.48 14.46
N GLY A 136 -9.96 1.95 15.59
CA GLY A 136 -11.35 2.39 15.68
C GLY A 136 -11.74 3.50 14.67
N PRO A 137 -13.04 3.69 14.43
CA PRO A 137 -13.55 4.58 13.37
C PRO A 137 -13.20 6.06 13.58
N GLY A 138 -12.86 6.47 14.81
CA GLY A 138 -12.41 7.83 15.16
C GLY A 138 -10.89 7.96 15.34
N ALA A 139 -10.11 6.92 15.08
CA ALA A 139 -8.66 6.95 15.29
C ALA A 139 -7.97 7.96 14.36
N MET A 140 -6.93 8.62 14.87
CA MET A 140 -6.10 9.58 14.13
C MET A 140 -4.65 9.09 13.93
N GLY A 141 -4.32 7.93 14.45
CA GLY A 141 -3.01 7.31 14.41
C GLY A 141 -2.95 6.16 15.42
N PRO A 142 -1.88 5.34 15.40
CA PRO A 142 -1.56 4.44 16.49
C PRO A 142 -1.41 5.24 17.80
N GLN A 143 -1.93 4.72 18.91
CA GLN A 143 -1.63 5.28 20.23
C GLN A 143 -0.33 4.64 20.72
N GLU A 144 0.60 5.44 21.23
CA GLU A 144 1.84 4.94 21.84
C GLU A 144 1.59 4.17 23.14
#